data_AF-A0A1G7EMR4-F1
#
_entry.id   AF-A0A1G7EMR4-F1
#
_cell.length_a   1.000
_cell.length_b   1.000
_cell.length_c   1.000
_cell.angle_alpha   90.00
_cell.angle_beta   90.00
_cell.angle_gamma   90.00
#
_symmetry.space_group_name_H-M   'P 1'
#
loop_
_entity.id
_entity.type
_entity.pdbx_description
1 polymer ?
#
loop_
_entity_poly.entity_id
_entity_poly.type
_entity_poly.pdbx_seq_one_letter_code
_entity_poly.pdbx_strand_id
1 'polypeptide(L)'
;MPVIESVYTLTPEYEIGQRDAAGLTKQLFSGKFRDIERLLRVFDNGDIDTRYLAMPLEWYGKAHPFGERNNLYIEHAVRLGSGAIEGCLQNRGMLREEIGYEEIDAIFYISSSGISTPSIEARIMNLLPFRDDVKRIPVWGLGCAGGASGMSRAYDYCLAHPDHRVLVLCVELCSLTFQAEDYTKSNLVGASLFADGLACAVISGDDVSHRAKGTVPSIRSTLSKLMPDSEDVMGWDVDNAGLHVIFSKSIPSIIKEWLGPFVHEFLENQGLSQTDIRHFVAHPGGKKVLRAYEEALGFESGMTEISRQVLRKYGNMSSPTVLFVLEQFMKQHPQAGDLGLMAALGPGFSGELLLLEWQ
;
A
#
# COMPACT_ATOMS: atom_id res chain seq x y z
N MET A 1 -9.75 -8.83 -20.41
CA MET A 1 -9.64 -7.87 -19.28
C MET A 1 -8.29 -8.08 -18.64
N PRO A 2 -7.51 -7.02 -18.36
CA PRO A 2 -6.17 -7.16 -17.83
C PRO A 2 -6.17 -7.99 -16.55
N VAL A 3 -5.28 -8.97 -16.47
CA VAL A 3 -5.25 -10.00 -15.44
C VAL A 3 -4.13 -9.74 -14.46
N ILE A 4 -4.40 -9.89 -13.16
CA ILE A 4 -3.38 -9.86 -12.12
C ILE A 4 -2.83 -11.28 -11.97
N GLU A 5 -1.69 -11.56 -12.61
CA GLU A 5 -1.13 -12.92 -12.69
C GLU A 5 -0.50 -13.38 -11.37
N SER A 6 0.15 -12.44 -10.69
CA SER A 6 0.88 -12.70 -9.46
C SER A 6 0.92 -11.44 -8.61
N VAL A 7 0.86 -11.65 -7.30
CA VAL A 7 1.20 -10.65 -6.29
C VAL A 7 2.19 -11.30 -5.34
N TYR A 8 3.27 -10.61 -5.04
CA TYR A 8 4.27 -11.04 -4.08
C TYR A 8 4.52 -9.94 -3.07
N THR A 9 4.51 -10.32 -1.79
CA THR A 9 4.65 -9.40 -0.67
C THR A 9 5.94 -9.71 0.09
N LEU A 10 6.65 -8.65 0.49
CA LEU A 10 7.94 -8.74 1.17
C LEU A 10 8.00 -7.71 2.29
N THR A 11 8.54 -8.11 3.43
CA THR A 11 8.80 -7.22 4.57
C THR A 11 10.31 -7.08 4.80
N PRO A 12 10.77 -5.98 5.42
CA PRO A 12 12.11 -5.92 5.97
C PRO A 12 12.35 -6.92 7.12
N GLU A 13 13.59 -6.97 7.60
CA GLU A 13 14.07 -7.99 8.52
C GLU A 13 13.62 -7.79 9.97
N TYR A 14 13.51 -6.55 10.44
CA TYR A 14 13.32 -6.27 11.86
C TYR A 14 11.85 -6.28 12.25
N GLU A 15 11.37 -7.43 12.74
CA GLU A 15 10.06 -7.55 13.38
C GLU A 15 10.07 -6.93 14.78
N ILE A 16 9.06 -6.12 15.09
CA ILE A 16 8.87 -5.50 16.41
C ILE A 16 7.45 -5.71 16.90
N GLY A 17 7.31 -5.88 18.22
CA GLY A 17 6.01 -5.90 18.88
C GLY A 17 5.47 -4.49 19.08
N GLN A 18 4.15 -4.35 19.07
CA GLN A 18 3.49 -3.05 19.29
C GLN A 18 3.83 -2.44 20.66
N ARG A 19 4.09 -3.29 21.67
CA ARG A 19 4.55 -2.86 23.01
C ARG A 19 5.96 -2.30 23.01
N ASP A 20 6.85 -2.84 22.18
CA ASP A 20 8.24 -2.38 22.08
C ASP A 20 8.28 -0.99 21.44
N ALA A 21 7.49 -0.78 20.39
CA ALA A 21 7.32 0.54 19.79
C ALA A 21 6.74 1.58 20.76
N ALA A 22 5.74 1.18 21.56
CA ALA A 22 5.19 2.04 22.60
C ALA A 22 6.24 2.38 23.67
N GLY A 23 7.09 1.40 24.03
CA GLY A 23 8.22 1.58 24.95
C GLY A 23 9.24 2.59 24.45
N LEU A 24 9.70 2.46 23.20
CA LEU A 24 10.63 3.41 22.59
C LEU A 24 10.01 4.81 22.51
N THR A 25 8.76 4.90 22.05
CA THR A 25 8.04 6.18 21.94
C THR A 25 7.92 6.85 23.30
N LYS A 26 7.60 6.08 24.36
CA LYS A 26 7.56 6.59 25.73
C LYS A 26 8.89 7.16 26.18
N GLN A 27 10.00 6.47 25.87
CA GLN A 27 11.35 6.94 26.23
C GLN A 27 11.68 8.26 25.52
N LEU A 28 11.44 8.35 24.22
CA LEU A 28 11.74 9.53 23.40
C LEU A 28 10.86 10.74 23.74
N PHE A 29 9.61 10.51 24.15
CA PHE A 29 8.60 11.56 24.35
C PHE A 29 8.40 11.91 25.83
N SER A 30 9.14 11.25 26.74
CA SER A 30 9.06 11.48 28.18
C SER A 30 9.36 12.93 28.55
N GLY A 31 8.54 13.53 29.40
CA GLY A 31 8.68 14.93 29.83
C GLY A 31 8.27 15.98 28.79
N LYS A 32 7.90 15.58 27.57
CA LYS A 32 7.42 16.48 26.50
C LYS A 32 5.89 16.57 26.45
N PHE A 33 5.21 15.55 26.95
CA PHE A 33 3.75 15.52 27.09
C PHE A 33 3.35 15.43 28.56
N ARG A 34 2.38 16.26 28.97
CA ARG A 34 1.78 16.19 30.32
C ARG A 34 1.06 14.86 30.58
N ASP A 35 0.44 14.27 29.55
CA ASP A 35 -0.36 13.03 29.65
C ASP A 35 0.13 11.91 28.70
N ILE A 36 1.45 11.66 28.64
CA ILE A 36 1.99 10.66 27.71
C ILE A 36 1.35 9.27 27.85
N GLU A 37 1.06 8.82 29.08
CA GLU A 37 0.43 7.52 29.35
C GLU A 37 -0.96 7.40 28.71
N ARG A 38 -1.74 8.48 28.69
CA ARG A 38 -3.06 8.49 28.05
C ARG A 38 -2.92 8.42 26.54
N LEU A 39 -1.92 9.10 25.98
CA LEU A 39 -1.68 9.15 24.54
C LEU A 39 -1.13 7.82 24.01
N LEU A 40 -0.29 7.12 24.77
CA LEU A 40 0.26 5.80 24.41
C LEU A 40 -0.81 4.71 24.25
N ARG A 41 -2.03 4.91 24.79
CA ARG A 41 -3.18 4.02 24.50
C ARG A 41 -3.51 3.92 23.02
N VAL A 42 -3.00 4.82 22.16
CA VAL A 42 -3.15 4.69 20.71
C VAL A 42 -2.49 3.41 20.18
N PHE A 43 -1.39 2.95 20.80
CA PHE A 43 -0.73 1.70 20.44
C PHE A 43 -1.59 0.48 20.80
N ASP A 44 -2.25 0.51 21.95
CA ASP A 44 -3.16 -0.57 22.40
C ASP A 44 -4.44 -0.65 21.58
N ASN A 45 -4.93 0.48 21.07
CA ASN A 45 -6.19 0.58 20.33
C ASN A 45 -6.03 0.43 18.80
N GLY A 46 -4.80 0.22 18.33
CA GLY A 46 -4.47 0.12 16.91
C GLY A 46 -4.90 -1.19 16.24
N ASP A 47 -5.18 -2.23 17.03
CA ASP A 47 -5.33 -3.63 16.58
C ASP A 47 -4.12 -4.10 15.74
N ILE A 48 -2.91 -3.69 16.14
CA ILE A 48 -1.63 -4.09 15.55
C ILE A 48 -0.87 -4.88 16.60
N ASP A 49 -0.46 -6.10 16.26
CA ASP A 49 0.34 -6.97 17.10
C ASP A 49 1.82 -6.75 16.81
N THR A 50 2.20 -6.81 15.53
CA THR A 50 3.58 -6.70 15.06
C THR A 50 3.72 -5.80 13.83
N ARG A 51 4.93 -5.31 13.61
CA ARG A 51 5.34 -4.49 12.45
C ARG A 51 6.76 -4.87 12.04
N TYR A 52 7.08 -4.61 10.79
CA TYR A 52 8.42 -4.82 10.24
C TYR A 52 9.06 -3.48 9.88
N LEU A 53 10.34 -3.32 10.18
CA LEU A 53 11.09 -2.07 10.00
C LEU A 53 12.40 -2.29 9.24
N ALA A 54 12.85 -1.27 8.51
CA ALA A 54 14.08 -1.28 7.74
C ALA A 54 15.34 -1.34 8.61
N MET A 55 15.28 -0.74 9.80
CA MET A 55 16.39 -0.63 10.75
C MET A 55 16.02 -1.28 12.10
N PRO A 56 17.00 -1.67 12.93
CA PRO A 56 16.73 -2.17 14.28
C PRO A 56 16.14 -1.06 15.16
N LEU A 57 15.35 -1.43 16.17
CA LEU A 57 14.58 -0.49 16.99
C LEU A 57 15.46 0.59 17.66
N GLU A 58 16.67 0.22 18.08
CA GLU A 58 17.64 1.11 18.72
C GLU A 58 18.14 2.22 17.79
N TRP A 59 18.07 2.01 16.47
CA TRP A 59 18.46 3.01 15.48
C TRP A 59 17.50 4.22 15.54
N TYR A 60 16.19 3.99 15.70
CA TYR A 60 15.19 5.05 15.81
C TYR A 60 15.25 5.82 17.14
N GLY A 61 15.98 5.30 18.13
CA GLY A 61 16.27 5.99 19.39
C GLY A 61 17.30 7.11 19.28
N LYS A 62 17.92 7.29 18.11
CA LYS A 62 18.96 8.28 17.83
C LYS A 62 18.51 9.28 16.79
N ALA A 63 19.08 10.49 16.84
CA ALA A 63 18.87 11.50 15.81
C ALA A 63 19.65 11.14 14.55
N HIS A 64 18.98 11.20 13.41
CA HIS A 64 19.55 10.95 12.07
C HIS A 64 19.06 12.03 11.12
N PRO A 65 19.96 12.68 10.35
CA PRO A 65 19.57 13.72 9.40
C PRO A 65 18.76 13.13 8.25
N PHE A 66 17.93 13.96 7.61
CA PHE A 66 17.09 13.55 6.48
C PHE A 66 17.88 12.86 5.35
N GLY A 67 19.07 13.37 5.02
CA GLY A 67 19.92 12.77 3.99
C GLY A 67 20.36 11.34 4.31
N GLU A 68 20.68 11.02 5.56
CA GLU A 68 21.03 9.66 5.97
C GLU A 68 19.84 8.72 5.85
N ARG A 69 18.67 9.15 6.35
CA ARG A 69 17.40 8.41 6.26
C ARG A 69 17.05 8.09 4.80
N ASN A 70 17.19 9.07 3.92
CA ASN A 70 16.86 8.91 2.50
C ASN A 70 17.88 8.02 1.77
N ASN A 71 19.17 8.06 2.14
CA ASN A 71 20.17 7.15 1.59
C ASN A 71 19.88 5.69 1.98
N LEU A 72 19.52 5.44 3.24
CA LEU A 72 19.06 4.12 3.70
C LEU A 72 17.81 3.69 2.94
N TYR A 73 16.85 4.61 2.74
CA TYR A 73 15.68 4.32 1.92
C TYR A 73 16.07 3.85 0.52
N ILE A 74 16.97 4.55 -0.17
CA ILE A 74 17.41 4.18 -1.53
C ILE A 74 18.07 2.79 -1.51
N GLU A 75 18.97 2.53 -0.56
CA GLU A 75 19.66 1.25 -0.43
C GLU A 75 18.68 0.09 -0.23
N HIS A 76 17.81 0.21 0.77
CA HIS A 76 16.82 -0.82 1.10
C HIS A 76 15.77 -0.97 0.00
N ALA A 77 15.29 0.13 -0.60
CA ALA A 77 14.31 0.09 -1.68
C ALA A 77 14.85 -0.60 -2.93
N VAL A 78 16.11 -0.39 -3.30
CA VAL A 78 16.75 -1.11 -4.42
C VAL A 78 16.92 -2.58 -4.09
N ARG A 79 17.49 -2.91 -2.92
CA ARG A 79 17.76 -4.30 -2.53
C ARG A 79 16.48 -5.11 -2.38
N LEU A 80 15.56 -4.64 -1.54
CA LEU A 80 14.30 -5.33 -1.26
C LEU A 80 13.34 -5.27 -2.46
N GLY A 81 13.32 -4.15 -3.21
CA GLY A 81 12.50 -4.02 -4.41
C GLY A 81 12.91 -5.00 -5.50
N SER A 82 14.22 -5.25 -5.66
CA SER A 82 14.72 -6.31 -6.55
C SER A 82 14.21 -7.68 -6.12
N GLY A 83 14.25 -7.99 -4.83
CA GLY A 83 13.72 -9.25 -4.28
C GLY A 83 12.21 -9.38 -4.41
N ALA A 84 11.46 -8.28 -4.29
CA ALA A 84 10.00 -8.28 -4.49
C ALA A 84 9.63 -8.56 -5.96
N ILE A 85 10.37 -7.98 -6.92
CA ILE A 85 10.22 -8.28 -8.34
C ILE A 85 10.55 -9.75 -8.62
N GLU A 86 11.72 -10.22 -8.19
CA GLU A 86 12.14 -11.60 -8.41
C GLU A 86 11.13 -12.59 -7.83
N GLY A 87 10.70 -12.38 -6.59
CA GLY A 87 9.69 -13.19 -5.93
C GLY A 87 8.34 -13.18 -6.66
N CYS A 88 7.96 -12.06 -7.27
CA CYS A 88 6.72 -11.96 -8.06
C CYS A 88 6.81 -12.71 -9.38
N LEU A 89 7.93 -12.58 -10.11
CA LEU A 89 8.15 -13.26 -11.39
C LEU A 89 8.34 -14.77 -11.23
N GLN A 90 8.86 -15.20 -10.07
CA GLN A 90 9.14 -16.61 -9.76
C GLN A 90 8.11 -17.24 -8.81
N ASN A 91 6.97 -16.59 -8.57
CA ASN A 91 5.98 -17.01 -7.57
C ASN A 91 5.30 -18.34 -7.93
N ARG A 92 5.89 -19.47 -7.52
CA ARG A 92 5.35 -20.83 -7.81
C ARG A 92 4.01 -21.11 -7.15
N GLY A 93 3.59 -20.33 -6.14
CA GLY A 93 2.27 -20.43 -5.54
C GLY A 93 1.16 -19.91 -6.47
N MET A 94 1.47 -18.89 -7.28
CA MET A 94 0.50 -18.22 -8.16
C MET A 94 0.75 -18.46 -9.65
N LEU A 95 1.95 -18.87 -10.06
CA LEU A 95 2.34 -19.01 -11.47
C LEU A 95 2.63 -20.47 -11.84
N ARG A 96 2.15 -20.89 -13.02
CA ARG A 96 2.41 -22.20 -13.66
C ARG A 96 3.88 -22.33 -14.05
N GLU A 97 4.44 -21.27 -14.57
CA GLU A 97 5.84 -21.14 -14.95
C GLU A 97 6.33 -19.72 -14.60
N GLU A 98 7.65 -19.54 -14.44
CA GLU A 98 8.23 -18.24 -14.12
C GLU A 98 8.06 -17.28 -15.29
N ILE A 99 7.99 -15.99 -15.01
CA ILE A 99 7.96 -14.94 -16.03
C ILE A 99 9.38 -14.42 -16.24
N GLY A 100 9.86 -14.42 -17.48
CA GLY A 100 11.17 -13.88 -17.82
C GLY A 100 11.21 -12.36 -17.65
N TYR A 101 12.37 -11.82 -17.25
CA TYR A 101 12.58 -10.37 -17.14
C TYR A 101 12.41 -9.68 -18.49
N GLU A 102 12.76 -10.37 -19.58
CA GLU A 102 12.61 -9.94 -20.96
C GLU A 102 11.16 -9.84 -21.43
N GLU A 103 10.20 -10.36 -20.65
CA GLU A 103 8.77 -10.31 -20.96
C GLU A 103 8.06 -9.14 -20.29
N ILE A 104 8.78 -8.29 -19.54
CA ILE A 104 8.21 -7.12 -18.87
C ILE A 104 8.38 -5.89 -19.76
N ASP A 105 7.29 -5.16 -20.01
CA ASP A 105 7.26 -4.02 -20.92
C ASP A 105 7.18 -2.67 -20.20
N ALA A 106 6.69 -2.65 -18.96
CA ALA A 106 6.65 -1.45 -18.13
C ALA A 106 6.78 -1.76 -16.63
N ILE A 107 7.36 -0.81 -15.89
CA ILE A 107 7.46 -0.84 -14.43
C ILE A 107 6.85 0.45 -13.88
N PHE A 108 5.72 0.32 -13.21
CA PHE A 108 5.13 1.34 -12.35
C PHE A 108 5.78 1.22 -10.97
N TYR A 109 6.61 2.21 -10.62
CA TYR A 109 7.23 2.27 -9.31
C TYR A 109 6.49 3.26 -8.42
N ILE A 110 5.93 2.77 -7.32
CA ILE A 110 5.08 3.56 -6.43
C ILE A 110 5.74 3.69 -5.05
N SER A 111 5.87 4.93 -4.57
CA SER A 111 6.31 5.19 -3.20
C SER A 111 5.91 6.58 -2.72
N SER A 112 5.95 6.82 -1.42
CA SER A 112 5.86 8.17 -0.84
C SER A 112 6.75 8.37 0.39
N SER A 113 7.58 7.39 0.76
CA SER A 113 8.40 7.40 1.99
C SER A 113 9.87 7.74 1.77
N GLY A 114 10.29 8.03 0.53
CA GLY A 114 11.62 8.53 0.21
C GLY A 114 11.70 9.06 -1.22
N ILE A 115 12.82 9.69 -1.57
CA ILE A 115 12.99 10.40 -2.85
C ILE A 115 14.32 9.98 -3.50
N SER A 116 14.30 9.72 -4.80
CA SER A 116 15.52 9.38 -5.55
C SER A 116 15.46 9.88 -6.98
N THR A 117 16.58 10.44 -7.45
CA THR A 117 16.85 10.69 -8.88
C THR A 117 18.31 10.29 -9.14
N PRO A 118 18.60 9.26 -9.95
CA PRO A 118 17.67 8.38 -10.68
C PRO A 118 16.67 7.65 -9.79
N SER A 119 15.49 7.34 -10.31
CA SER A 119 14.40 6.64 -9.62
C SER A 119 14.77 5.20 -9.24
N ILE A 120 14.04 4.58 -8.31
CA ILE A 120 14.42 3.28 -7.75
C ILE A 120 14.34 2.15 -8.79
N GLU A 121 13.32 2.12 -9.65
CA GLU A 121 13.23 1.14 -10.72
C GLU A 121 14.38 1.26 -11.72
N ALA A 122 14.84 2.49 -12.01
CA ALA A 122 16.02 2.69 -12.85
C ALA A 122 17.30 2.14 -12.21
N ARG A 123 17.41 2.21 -10.88
CA ARG A 123 18.53 1.60 -10.14
C ARG A 123 18.44 0.08 -10.16
N ILE A 124 17.25 -0.47 -9.94
CA ILE A 124 16.99 -1.92 -9.97
C ILE A 124 17.28 -2.53 -11.35
N MET A 125 16.96 -1.81 -12.44
CA MET A 125 17.27 -2.27 -13.80
C MET A 125 18.77 -2.42 -14.10
N ASN A 126 19.67 -1.86 -13.27
CA ASN A 126 21.10 -2.16 -13.38
C ASN A 126 21.50 -3.49 -12.71
N LEU A 127 20.60 -4.08 -11.91
CA LEU A 127 20.84 -5.31 -11.15
C LEU A 127 20.09 -6.51 -11.74
N LEU A 128 18.94 -6.28 -12.36
CA LEU A 128 18.08 -7.31 -12.95
C LEU A 128 18.11 -7.21 -14.48
N PRO A 129 18.06 -8.33 -15.22
CA PRO A 129 18.30 -8.38 -16.66
C PRO A 129 17.07 -7.98 -17.49
N PHE A 130 16.47 -6.84 -17.17
CA PHE A 130 15.39 -6.25 -17.97
C PHE A 130 15.92 -5.78 -19.33
N ARG A 131 15.00 -5.68 -20.31
CA ARG A 131 15.30 -5.03 -21.59
C ARG A 131 15.61 -3.54 -21.35
N ASP A 132 16.41 -2.95 -22.24
CA ASP A 132 16.77 -1.52 -22.17
C ASP A 132 15.64 -0.59 -22.64
N ASP A 133 14.56 -1.16 -23.19
CA ASP A 133 13.38 -0.47 -23.69
C ASP A 133 12.15 -0.55 -22.75
N VAL A 134 12.29 -1.15 -21.56
CA VAL A 134 11.21 -1.20 -20.56
C VAL A 134 10.79 0.21 -20.17
N LYS A 135 9.48 0.49 -20.27
CA LYS A 135 8.95 1.81 -19.91
C LYS A 135 8.98 1.99 -18.39
N ARG A 136 9.64 3.04 -17.93
CA ARG A 136 9.77 3.38 -16.51
C ARG A 136 8.76 4.46 -16.12
N ILE A 137 7.94 4.17 -15.11
CA ILE A 137 6.84 5.05 -14.68
C ILE A 137 6.89 5.22 -13.15
N PRO A 138 7.82 6.04 -12.62
CA PRO A 138 7.86 6.35 -11.20
C PRO A 138 6.73 7.30 -10.82
N VAL A 139 5.97 6.95 -9.79
CA VAL A 139 4.89 7.74 -9.20
C VAL A 139 5.21 7.97 -7.72
N TRP A 140 5.33 9.24 -7.35
CA TRP A 140 5.62 9.65 -5.98
C TRP A 140 4.51 10.55 -5.43
N GLY A 141 4.19 10.39 -4.13
CA GLY A 141 3.32 11.31 -3.39
C GLY A 141 1.86 10.88 -3.22
N LEU A 142 1.45 9.71 -3.73
CA LEU A 142 0.07 9.20 -3.58
C LEU A 142 -0.16 8.41 -2.27
N GLY A 143 0.87 8.24 -1.44
CA GLY A 143 0.82 7.60 -0.13
C GLY A 143 0.03 6.29 -0.13
N CYS A 144 -0.88 6.16 0.83
CA CYS A 144 -1.71 4.97 1.02
C CYS A 144 -2.60 4.60 -0.19
N ALA A 145 -2.97 5.55 -1.06
CA ALA A 145 -3.70 5.27 -2.30
C ALA A 145 -2.79 4.73 -3.41
N GLY A 146 -1.47 4.90 -3.29
CA GLY A 146 -0.52 4.61 -4.36
C GLY A 146 -0.58 3.19 -4.89
N GLY A 147 -0.86 2.19 -4.04
CA GLY A 147 -0.97 0.80 -4.49
C GLY A 147 -2.14 0.58 -5.45
N ALA A 148 -3.34 1.03 -5.05
CA ALA A 148 -4.52 0.96 -5.90
C ALA A 148 -4.38 1.86 -7.14
N SER A 149 -3.83 3.07 -6.99
CA SER A 149 -3.56 3.96 -8.12
C SER A 149 -2.58 3.31 -9.12
N GLY A 150 -1.51 2.68 -8.64
CA GLY A 150 -0.55 1.96 -9.48
C GLY A 150 -1.20 0.83 -10.27
N MET A 151 -2.07 0.03 -9.64
CA MET A 151 -2.86 -1.00 -10.31
C MET A 151 -3.82 -0.40 -11.36
N SER A 152 -4.42 0.75 -11.04
CA SER A 152 -5.34 1.45 -11.95
C SER A 152 -4.60 2.00 -13.19
N ARG A 153 -3.42 2.59 -13.01
CA ARG A 153 -2.58 3.04 -14.13
C ARG A 153 -2.02 1.88 -14.95
N ALA A 154 -1.69 0.75 -14.30
CA ALA A 154 -1.30 -0.48 -15.00
C ALA A 154 -2.45 -1.03 -15.86
N TYR A 155 -3.68 -1.02 -15.35
CA TYR A 155 -4.87 -1.35 -16.12
C TYR A 155 -5.03 -0.44 -17.35
N ASP A 156 -4.98 0.88 -17.17
CA ASP A 156 -5.07 1.84 -18.28
C ASP A 156 -3.98 1.59 -19.34
N TYR A 157 -2.77 1.25 -18.90
CA TYR A 157 -1.65 0.90 -19.77
C TYR A 157 -1.89 -0.39 -20.56
N CYS A 158 -2.35 -1.46 -19.90
CA CYS A 158 -2.67 -2.74 -20.54
C CYS A 158 -3.86 -2.62 -21.52
N LEU A 159 -4.79 -1.70 -21.30
CA LEU A 159 -5.83 -1.40 -22.30
C LEU A 159 -5.24 -0.77 -23.57
N ALA A 160 -4.25 0.12 -23.43
CA ALA A 160 -3.56 0.74 -24.56
C ALA A 160 -2.55 -0.21 -25.23
N HIS A 161 -2.06 -1.20 -24.51
CA HIS A 161 -1.06 -2.18 -24.93
C HIS A 161 -1.48 -3.60 -24.51
N PRO A 162 -2.46 -4.21 -25.22
CA PRO A 162 -3.04 -5.49 -24.82
C PRO A 162 -2.06 -6.67 -24.89
N ASP A 163 -0.95 -6.54 -25.62
CA ASP A 163 0.11 -7.53 -25.76
C ASP A 163 1.24 -7.37 -24.73
N HIS A 164 1.13 -6.43 -23.79
CA HIS A 164 2.17 -6.14 -22.80
C HIS A 164 1.90 -6.74 -21.42
N ARG A 165 2.99 -7.02 -20.71
CA ARG A 165 2.99 -7.35 -19.28
C ARG A 165 3.71 -6.27 -18.49
N VAL A 166 3.12 -5.87 -17.35
CA VAL A 166 3.62 -4.76 -16.53
C VAL A 166 3.81 -5.16 -15.08
N LEU A 167 4.78 -4.52 -14.44
CA LEU A 167 5.01 -4.62 -13.00
C LEU A 167 4.47 -3.38 -12.30
N VAL A 168 3.76 -3.60 -11.19
CA VAL A 168 3.48 -2.56 -10.19
C VAL A 168 4.30 -2.88 -8.96
N LEU A 169 5.35 -2.10 -8.72
CA LEU A 169 6.23 -2.25 -7.56
C LEU A 169 5.93 -1.13 -6.56
N CYS A 170 5.31 -1.47 -5.44
CA CYS A 170 5.12 -0.57 -4.29
C CYS A 170 6.24 -0.80 -3.27
N VAL A 171 6.93 0.27 -2.88
CA VAL A 171 7.97 0.22 -1.86
C VAL A 171 7.75 1.31 -0.84
N GLU A 172 7.58 0.94 0.42
CA GLU A 172 7.43 1.92 1.50
C GLU A 172 8.24 1.54 2.72
N LEU A 173 9.09 2.46 3.16
CA LEU A 173 9.90 2.35 4.37
C LEU A 173 9.53 3.51 5.30
N CYS A 174 8.25 3.55 5.69
CA CYS A 174 7.66 4.62 6.49
C CYS A 174 8.39 4.85 7.82
N SER A 175 9.00 3.81 8.39
CA SER A 175 9.80 3.92 9.62
C SER A 175 10.95 4.92 9.47
N LEU A 176 11.56 5.03 8.29
CA LEU A 176 12.67 5.95 8.03
C LEU A 176 12.22 7.41 8.04
N THR A 177 10.92 7.67 7.89
CA THR A 177 10.31 9.00 8.00
C THR A 177 9.96 9.38 9.44
N PHE A 178 10.18 8.50 10.43
CA PHE A 178 9.88 8.78 11.82
C PHE A 178 10.67 9.97 12.37
N GLN A 179 9.97 10.95 12.92
CA GLN A 179 10.53 12.19 13.45
C GLN A 179 10.61 12.13 14.98
N ALA A 180 11.79 11.82 15.54
CA ALA A 180 11.96 11.66 16.99
C ALA A 180 11.77 12.96 17.80
N GLU A 181 11.94 14.12 17.16
CA GLU A 181 11.81 15.45 17.77
C GLU A 181 10.47 16.13 17.50
N ASP A 182 9.59 15.50 16.71
CA ASP A 182 8.24 15.98 16.43
C ASP A 182 7.26 15.51 17.50
N TYR A 183 6.88 16.41 18.41
CA TYR A 183 5.94 16.16 19.50
C TYR A 183 4.49 16.49 19.13
N THR A 184 4.10 16.35 17.86
CA THR A 184 2.70 16.47 17.44
C THR A 184 1.93 15.18 17.71
N LYS A 185 0.60 15.29 17.82
CA LYS A 185 -0.27 14.10 17.94
C LYS A 185 -0.27 13.28 16.65
N SER A 186 -0.09 13.91 15.50
CA SER A 186 -0.04 13.24 14.20
C SER A 186 1.17 12.31 14.11
N ASN A 187 2.35 12.80 14.50
CA ASN A 187 3.56 11.97 14.57
C ASN A 187 3.40 10.79 15.54
N LEU A 188 2.76 10.99 16.70
CA LEU A 188 2.48 9.90 17.63
C LEU A 188 1.54 8.83 17.04
N VAL A 189 0.48 9.26 16.35
CA VAL A 189 -0.42 8.34 15.64
C VAL A 189 0.35 7.59 14.55
N GLY A 190 1.18 8.30 13.78
CA GLY A 190 2.05 7.70 12.76
C GLY A 190 2.98 6.63 13.34
N ALA A 191 3.67 6.94 14.45
CA ALA A 191 4.56 6.01 15.15
C ALA A 191 3.86 4.74 15.67
N SER A 192 2.55 4.81 15.92
CA SER A 192 1.74 3.68 16.35
C SER A 192 1.18 2.82 15.21
N LEU A 193 1.18 3.36 13.98
CA LEU A 193 0.43 2.81 12.86
C LEU A 193 1.34 2.33 11.74
N PHE A 194 2.32 3.15 11.33
CA PHE A 194 3.10 2.91 10.13
C PHE A 194 4.16 1.84 10.32
N ALA A 195 4.38 1.08 9.26
CA ALA A 195 5.36 0.02 9.14
C ALA A 195 5.99 0.06 7.74
N ASP A 196 6.93 -0.84 7.51
CA ASP A 196 7.64 -0.95 6.25
C ASP A 196 7.21 -2.21 5.49
N GLY A 197 7.09 -2.09 4.18
CA GLY A 197 6.65 -3.18 3.34
C GLY A 197 6.89 -2.93 1.87
N LEU A 198 6.91 -4.02 1.11
CA LEU A 198 7.05 -4.01 -0.33
C LEU A 198 6.05 -5.00 -0.91
N ALA A 199 5.46 -4.62 -2.04
CA ALA A 199 4.63 -5.52 -2.80
C ALA A 199 4.89 -5.31 -4.28
N CYS A 200 4.95 -6.40 -5.04
CA CYS A 200 5.03 -6.37 -6.48
C CYS A 200 3.85 -7.15 -7.05
N ALA A 201 3.26 -6.65 -8.13
CA ALA A 201 2.22 -7.34 -8.88
C ALA A 201 2.58 -7.39 -10.36
N VAL A 202 2.24 -8.50 -11.00
CA VAL A 202 2.27 -8.65 -12.47
C VAL A 202 0.86 -8.45 -12.99
N ILE A 203 0.69 -7.54 -13.95
CA ILE A 203 -0.57 -7.33 -14.66
C ILE A 203 -0.31 -7.55 -16.15
N SER A 204 -1.18 -8.32 -16.79
CA SER A 204 -1.04 -8.68 -18.20
C SER A 204 -2.22 -8.19 -19.01
N GLY A 205 -1.93 -7.65 -20.19
CA GLY A 205 -2.95 -7.26 -21.16
C GLY A 205 -3.69 -8.46 -21.74
N ASP A 206 -4.77 -8.15 -22.46
CA ASP A 206 -5.75 -9.12 -22.95
C ASP A 206 -5.19 -10.12 -23.98
N ASP A 207 -4.17 -9.73 -24.73
CA ASP A 207 -3.53 -10.54 -25.77
C ASP A 207 -2.33 -11.35 -25.23
N VAL A 208 -2.00 -11.20 -23.93
CA VAL A 208 -0.95 -11.99 -23.28
C VAL A 208 -1.53 -13.31 -22.76
N SER A 209 -0.93 -14.42 -23.18
CA SER A 209 -1.21 -15.73 -22.58
C SER A 209 -0.65 -15.79 -21.15
N HIS A 210 -1.50 -15.50 -20.17
CA HIS A 210 -1.10 -15.43 -18.76
C HIS A 210 -0.77 -16.81 -18.14
N ARG A 211 0.18 -16.80 -17.20
CA ARG A 211 0.76 -17.95 -16.52
C ARG A 211 0.15 -18.20 -15.14
N ALA A 212 -0.84 -17.40 -14.75
CA ALA A 212 -1.56 -17.56 -13.49
C ALA A 212 -2.12 -18.99 -13.25
N LYS A 213 -2.11 -19.44 -12.00
CA LYS A 213 -2.67 -20.71 -11.52
C LYS A 213 -4.06 -20.50 -10.93
N GLY A 214 -4.98 -21.37 -11.33
CA GLY A 214 -6.34 -21.35 -10.80
C GLY A 214 -7.07 -20.05 -11.14
N THR A 215 -8.09 -19.74 -10.33
CA THR A 215 -8.88 -18.54 -10.49
C THR A 215 -8.09 -17.31 -10.04
N VAL A 216 -8.01 -16.27 -10.88
CA VAL A 216 -7.30 -15.02 -10.57
C VAL A 216 -8.12 -13.78 -10.88
N PRO A 217 -7.90 -12.66 -10.17
CA PRO A 217 -8.64 -11.44 -10.43
C PRO A 217 -8.18 -10.77 -11.73
N SER A 218 -9.16 -10.41 -12.56
CA SER A 218 -9.03 -9.45 -13.64
C SER A 218 -9.56 -8.09 -13.20
N ILE A 219 -9.03 -7.01 -13.77
CA ILE A 219 -9.49 -5.65 -13.51
C ILE A 219 -10.56 -5.30 -14.55
N ARG A 220 -11.78 -5.06 -14.09
CA ARG A 220 -12.94 -4.78 -14.95
C ARG A 220 -13.07 -3.30 -15.28
N SER A 221 -12.88 -2.46 -14.26
CA SER A 221 -13.02 -1.00 -14.33
C SER A 221 -12.30 -0.36 -13.16
N THR A 222 -11.88 0.90 -13.33
CA THR A 222 -11.21 1.67 -12.28
C THR A 222 -11.74 3.10 -12.25
N LEU A 223 -11.67 3.75 -11.09
CA LEU A 223 -12.06 5.15 -10.95
C LEU A 223 -11.25 5.83 -9.84
N SER A 224 -10.69 6.98 -10.18
CA SER A 224 -9.95 7.87 -9.27
C SER A 224 -10.78 9.13 -9.01
N LYS A 225 -10.93 9.54 -7.74
CA LYS A 225 -11.66 10.77 -7.38
C LYS A 225 -10.87 11.59 -6.35
N LEU A 226 -10.73 12.88 -6.62
CA LEU A 226 -10.10 13.86 -5.73
C LEU A 226 -11.16 14.52 -4.86
N MET A 227 -10.89 14.70 -3.56
CA MET A 227 -11.67 15.56 -2.69
C MET A 227 -11.10 16.99 -2.77
N PRO A 228 -11.87 18.00 -3.23
CA PRO A 228 -11.42 19.38 -3.25
C PRO A 228 -11.02 19.90 -1.86
N ASP A 229 -10.06 20.83 -1.82
CA ASP A 229 -9.66 21.59 -0.63
C ASP A 229 -9.33 20.68 0.59
N SER A 230 -8.47 19.69 0.39
CA SER A 230 -8.22 18.58 1.33
C SER A 230 -6.73 18.31 1.62
N GLU A 231 -5.87 19.28 1.33
CA GLU A 231 -4.40 19.20 1.49
C GLU A 231 -3.98 18.92 2.95
N ASP A 232 -4.79 19.34 3.92
CA ASP A 232 -4.54 19.16 5.36
C ASP A 232 -5.06 17.82 5.92
N VAL A 233 -5.69 16.98 5.10
CA VAL A 233 -6.27 15.71 5.54
C VAL A 233 -5.22 14.61 5.67
N MET A 234 -4.37 14.46 4.65
CA MET A 234 -3.35 13.41 4.60
C MET A 234 -2.22 13.83 3.66
N GLY A 235 -0.97 13.61 4.07
CA GLY A 235 0.18 13.95 3.25
C GLY A 235 1.48 14.08 4.03
N TRP A 236 2.46 14.70 3.40
CA TRP A 236 3.74 15.07 3.98
C TRP A 236 3.89 16.59 3.97
N ASP A 237 4.22 17.16 5.12
CA ASP A 237 4.88 18.46 5.19
C ASP A 237 6.39 18.23 5.15
N VAL A 238 7.08 18.84 4.20
CA VAL A 238 8.49 18.53 3.90
C VAL A 238 9.38 19.68 4.30
N ASP A 239 10.35 19.41 5.18
CA ASP A 239 11.33 20.39 5.63
C ASP A 239 12.76 19.81 5.71
N ASN A 240 13.67 20.52 6.38
CA ASN A 240 15.05 20.08 6.55
C ASN A 240 15.22 18.87 7.48
N ALA A 241 14.28 18.63 8.39
CA ALA A 241 14.25 17.47 9.28
C ALA A 241 13.64 16.25 8.57
N GLY A 242 12.81 16.47 7.56
CA GLY A 242 12.41 15.46 6.58
C GLY A 242 10.91 15.50 6.29
N LEU A 243 10.28 14.32 6.32
CA LEU A 243 8.87 14.16 6.01
C LEU A 243 8.04 14.15 7.31
N HIS A 244 7.28 15.20 7.56
CA HIS A 244 6.36 15.33 8.70
C HIS A 244 4.96 14.88 8.31
N VAL A 245 4.40 13.94 9.07
CA VAL A 245 3.10 13.34 8.71
C VAL A 245 1.94 14.32 8.93
N ILE A 246 1.17 14.56 7.88
CA ILE A 246 -0.15 15.19 7.94
C ILE A 246 -1.18 14.07 8.06
N PHE A 247 -1.96 14.07 9.14
CA PHE A 247 -2.95 13.02 9.39
C PHE A 247 -4.15 13.54 10.20
N SER A 248 -5.24 13.83 9.50
CA SER A 248 -6.45 14.36 10.12
C SER A 248 -7.27 13.29 10.84
N LYS A 249 -7.91 13.69 11.94
CA LYS A 249 -8.85 12.85 12.69
C LYS A 249 -10.21 12.73 12.00
N SER A 250 -10.48 13.53 10.98
CA SER A 250 -11.74 13.52 10.22
C SER A 250 -11.83 12.40 9.19
N ILE A 251 -10.76 11.65 8.92
CA ILE A 251 -10.77 10.58 7.90
C ILE A 251 -11.96 9.61 8.05
N PRO A 252 -12.33 9.12 9.26
CA PRO A 252 -13.50 8.26 9.41
C PRO A 252 -14.85 8.91 9.04
N SER A 253 -15.02 10.23 9.24
CA SER A 253 -16.24 10.93 8.80
C SER A 253 -16.20 11.19 7.30
N ILE A 254 -15.04 11.56 6.75
CA ILE A 254 -14.84 11.72 5.30
C ILE A 254 -15.19 10.42 4.56
N ILE A 255 -14.81 9.25 5.07
CA ILE A 255 -15.18 7.96 4.47
C ILE A 255 -16.71 7.81 4.36
N LYS A 256 -17.44 8.19 5.40
CA LYS A 256 -18.91 8.06 5.41
C LYS A 256 -19.59 9.06 4.50
N GLU A 257 -19.14 10.31 4.53
CA GLU A 257 -19.82 11.43 3.88
C GLU A 257 -19.43 11.61 2.42
N TRP A 258 -18.20 11.25 2.05
CA TRP A 258 -17.64 11.47 0.72
C TRP A 258 -17.34 10.17 -0.03
N LEU A 259 -16.68 9.21 0.61
CA LEU A 259 -16.28 7.97 -0.06
C LEU A 259 -17.44 6.99 -0.27
N GLY A 260 -18.35 6.85 0.71
CA GLY A 260 -19.54 6.00 0.57
C GLY A 260 -20.35 6.33 -0.68
N PRO A 261 -20.78 7.59 -0.87
CA PRO A 261 -21.45 8.03 -2.10
C PRO A 261 -20.61 7.81 -3.36
N PHE A 262 -19.30 8.04 -3.30
CA PHE A 262 -18.39 7.79 -4.41
C PHE A 262 -18.35 6.31 -4.83
N VAL A 263 -18.26 5.38 -3.88
CA VAL A 263 -18.30 3.93 -4.17
C VAL A 263 -19.64 3.53 -4.76
N HIS A 264 -20.75 4.06 -4.23
CA HIS A 264 -22.08 3.78 -4.74
C HIS A 264 -22.23 4.22 -6.21
N GLU A 265 -21.86 5.47 -6.52
CA GLU A 265 -21.84 6.02 -7.87
C GLU A 265 -20.99 5.17 -8.83
N PHE A 266 -19.81 4.71 -8.38
CA PHE A 266 -18.94 3.83 -9.17
C PHE A 266 -19.62 2.49 -9.50
N LEU A 267 -20.24 1.84 -8.52
CA LEU A 267 -20.93 0.55 -8.73
C LEU A 267 -22.17 0.70 -9.60
N GLU A 268 -22.98 1.76 -9.40
CA GLU A 268 -24.17 2.02 -10.20
C GLU A 268 -23.83 2.23 -11.69
N ASN A 269 -22.75 2.99 -11.98
CA ASN A 269 -22.25 3.16 -13.34
C ASN A 269 -21.78 1.85 -13.99
N GLN A 270 -21.51 0.83 -13.18
CA GLN A 270 -21.16 -0.53 -13.60
C GLN A 270 -22.37 -1.47 -13.64
N GLY A 271 -23.58 -0.97 -13.37
CA GLY A 271 -24.82 -1.75 -13.29
C GLY A 271 -24.89 -2.65 -12.06
N LEU A 272 -24.16 -2.32 -10.99
CA LEU A 272 -24.00 -3.12 -9.79
C LEU A 272 -24.42 -2.34 -8.53
N SER A 273 -24.53 -3.08 -7.44
CA SER A 273 -24.74 -2.56 -6.09
C SER A 273 -23.73 -3.17 -5.12
N GLN A 274 -23.68 -2.65 -3.90
CA GLN A 274 -22.81 -3.18 -2.85
C GLN A 274 -23.09 -4.65 -2.49
N THR A 275 -24.32 -5.16 -2.71
CA THR A 275 -24.66 -6.55 -2.42
C THR A 275 -24.09 -7.55 -3.44
N ASP A 276 -23.63 -7.06 -4.59
CA ASP A 276 -22.98 -7.88 -5.62
C ASP A 276 -21.51 -8.13 -5.31
N ILE A 277 -20.92 -7.34 -4.41
CA ILE A 277 -19.50 -7.44 -4.03
C ILE A 277 -19.32 -8.57 -3.02
N ARG A 278 -18.52 -9.58 -3.40
CA ARG A 278 -18.16 -10.73 -2.57
C ARG A 278 -16.85 -10.52 -1.81
N HIS A 279 -15.90 -9.81 -2.42
CA HIS A 279 -14.57 -9.59 -1.85
C HIS A 279 -14.27 -8.11 -1.72
N PHE A 280 -13.93 -7.64 -0.51
CA PHE A 280 -13.55 -6.25 -0.31
C PHE A 280 -12.06 -6.14 0.04
N VAL A 281 -11.26 -5.79 -0.96
CA VAL A 281 -9.81 -5.61 -0.87
C VAL A 281 -9.51 -4.19 -0.37
N ALA A 282 -9.82 -3.94 0.90
CA ALA A 282 -9.73 -2.62 1.49
C ALA A 282 -8.32 -2.32 2.01
N HIS A 283 -7.76 -1.17 1.66
CA HIS A 283 -6.56 -0.65 2.32
C HIS A 283 -6.88 -0.39 3.81
N PRO A 284 -6.18 -1.07 4.75
CA PRO A 284 -6.43 -0.88 6.16
C PRO A 284 -5.65 0.32 6.70
N GLY A 285 -6.18 1.53 6.50
CA GLY A 285 -5.58 2.76 7.06
C GLY A 285 -5.59 2.81 8.60
N GLY A 286 -6.25 1.87 9.25
CA GLY A 286 -6.37 1.70 10.69
C GLY A 286 -7.74 1.11 11.07
N LYS A 287 -7.87 0.61 12.31
CA LYS A 287 -9.13 0.00 12.79
C LYS A 287 -10.38 0.87 12.57
N LYS A 288 -10.26 2.18 12.79
CA LYS A 288 -11.36 3.14 12.63
C LYS A 288 -11.74 3.37 11.16
N VAL A 289 -10.76 3.27 10.26
CA VAL A 289 -10.97 3.37 8.80
C VAL A 289 -11.75 2.14 8.33
N LEU A 290 -11.35 0.94 8.75
CA LEU A 290 -12.08 -0.30 8.41
C LEU A 290 -13.53 -0.28 8.90
N ARG A 291 -13.79 0.19 10.12
CA ARG A 291 -15.17 0.38 10.61
C ARG A 291 -15.94 1.42 9.81
N ALA A 292 -15.29 2.52 9.43
CA ALA A 292 -15.94 3.55 8.62
C ALA A 292 -16.32 3.00 7.23
N TYR A 293 -15.49 2.14 6.62
CA TYR A 293 -15.86 1.45 5.38
C TYR A 293 -17.09 0.55 5.56
N GLU A 294 -17.10 -0.29 6.59
CA GLU A 294 -18.23 -1.19 6.88
C GLU A 294 -19.53 -0.41 7.03
N GLU A 295 -19.50 0.66 7.83
CA GLU A 295 -20.67 1.49 8.09
C GLU A 295 -21.11 2.27 6.84
N ALA A 296 -20.16 2.82 6.06
CA ALA A 296 -20.46 3.62 4.87
C ALA A 296 -21.03 2.78 3.72
N LEU A 297 -20.58 1.53 3.58
CA LEU A 297 -20.95 0.63 2.47
C LEU A 297 -22.00 -0.41 2.87
N GLY A 298 -22.44 -0.40 4.13
CA GLY A 298 -23.36 -1.40 4.68
C GLY A 298 -22.80 -2.82 4.65
N PHE A 299 -21.48 -2.97 4.73
CA PHE A 299 -20.81 -4.27 4.74
C PHE A 299 -20.80 -4.88 6.14
N GLU A 300 -20.98 -6.19 6.20
CA GLU A 300 -20.77 -6.96 7.42
C GLU A 300 -19.28 -6.98 7.80
N SER A 301 -18.98 -7.18 9.08
CA SER A 301 -17.59 -7.16 9.58
C SER A 301 -16.69 -8.20 8.92
N GLY A 302 -17.27 -9.31 8.44
CA GLY A 302 -16.53 -10.36 7.72
C GLY A 302 -15.88 -9.85 6.43
N MET A 303 -16.44 -8.83 5.77
CA MET A 303 -15.91 -8.28 4.52
C MET A 303 -14.53 -7.63 4.69
N THR A 304 -14.19 -7.16 5.89
CA THR A 304 -12.88 -6.52 6.16
C THR A 304 -11.91 -7.40 6.95
N GLU A 305 -12.28 -8.66 7.23
CA GLU A 305 -11.50 -9.53 8.13
C GLU A 305 -10.06 -9.74 7.61
N ILE A 306 -9.88 -9.95 6.30
CA ILE A 306 -8.54 -10.08 5.71
C ILE A 306 -7.73 -8.79 5.89
N SER A 307 -8.33 -7.63 5.64
CA SER A 307 -7.70 -6.33 5.86
C SER A 307 -7.33 -6.10 7.33
N ARG A 308 -8.16 -6.55 8.27
CA ARG A 308 -7.86 -6.53 9.72
C ARG A 308 -6.68 -7.42 10.05
N GLN A 309 -6.61 -8.62 9.49
CA GLN A 309 -5.50 -9.55 9.72
C GLN A 309 -4.17 -9.00 9.17
N VAL A 310 -4.20 -8.39 7.98
CA VAL A 310 -3.02 -7.72 7.40
C VAL A 310 -2.57 -6.56 8.29
N LEU A 311 -3.49 -5.69 8.71
CA LEU A 311 -3.17 -4.60 9.65
C LEU A 311 -2.58 -5.13 10.94
N ARG A 312 -3.17 -6.20 11.48
CA ARG A 312 -2.75 -6.78 12.76
C ARG A 312 -1.33 -7.32 12.71
N LYS A 313 -0.95 -7.97 11.62
CA LYS A 313 0.36 -8.63 11.48
C LYS A 313 1.45 -7.70 10.94
N TYR A 314 1.10 -6.72 10.11
CA TYR A 314 2.09 -5.94 9.38
C TYR A 314 2.00 -4.43 9.65
N GLY A 315 0.97 -3.94 10.33
CA GLY A 315 0.69 -2.52 10.45
C GLY A 315 0.23 -1.90 9.12
N ASN A 316 0.22 -0.57 9.06
CA ASN A 316 -0.04 0.16 7.82
C ASN A 316 1.28 0.44 7.10
N MET A 317 1.51 -0.20 5.96
CA MET A 317 2.73 -0.03 5.17
C MET A 317 2.59 1.05 4.09
N SER A 318 1.56 1.91 4.13
CA SER A 318 1.21 2.81 3.01
C SER A 318 0.80 2.02 1.75
N SER A 319 1.29 2.38 0.55
CA SER A 319 0.86 1.84 -0.75
C SER A 319 0.86 0.30 -0.89
N PRO A 320 1.85 -0.48 -0.41
CA PRO A 320 1.88 -1.94 -0.52
C PRO A 320 0.74 -2.61 0.23
N THR A 321 0.18 -1.98 1.26
CA THR A 321 -0.76 -2.64 2.19
C THR A 321 -1.98 -3.20 1.48
N VAL A 322 -2.51 -2.51 0.46
CA VAL A 322 -3.65 -3.02 -0.32
C VAL A 322 -3.29 -4.25 -1.15
N LEU A 323 -2.04 -4.35 -1.62
CA LEU A 323 -1.54 -5.53 -2.33
C LEU A 323 -1.26 -6.69 -1.36
N PHE A 324 -0.88 -6.42 -0.11
CA PHE A 324 -0.86 -7.45 0.94
C PHE A 324 -2.25 -8.05 1.16
N VAL A 325 -3.29 -7.21 1.20
CA VAL A 325 -4.68 -7.68 1.30
C VAL A 325 -5.06 -8.49 0.06
N LEU A 326 -4.77 -7.99 -1.14
CA LEU A 326 -5.06 -8.70 -2.39
C LEU A 326 -4.40 -10.08 -2.44
N GLU A 327 -3.13 -10.17 -2.05
CA GLU A 327 -2.38 -11.42 -2.03
C GLU A 327 -3.06 -12.48 -1.13
N GLN A 328 -3.60 -12.07 0.02
CA GLN A 328 -4.34 -12.97 0.90
C GLN A 328 -5.65 -13.45 0.27
N PHE A 329 -6.40 -12.58 -0.41
CA PHE A 329 -7.59 -13.01 -1.17
C PHE A 329 -7.22 -14.00 -2.27
N MET A 330 -6.16 -13.75 -3.04
CA MET A 330 -5.70 -14.66 -4.09
C MET A 330 -5.29 -16.03 -3.54
N LYS A 331 -4.69 -16.08 -2.34
CA LYS A 331 -4.33 -17.33 -1.64
C LYS A 331 -5.53 -18.13 -1.13
N GLN A 332 -6.72 -17.52 -1.01
CA GLN A 332 -7.95 -18.20 -0.57
C GLN A 332 -8.72 -18.86 -1.72
N HIS A 333 -8.21 -18.77 -2.96
CA HIS A 333 -8.82 -19.34 -4.17
C HIS A 333 -10.32 -19.00 -4.33
N PRO A 334 -10.68 -17.71 -4.52
CA PRO A 334 -12.06 -17.32 -4.75
C PRO A 334 -12.68 -17.97 -5.98
N GLN A 335 -14.01 -17.96 -6.05
CA GLN A 335 -14.74 -18.63 -7.12
C GLN A 335 -14.71 -17.79 -8.40
N ALA A 336 -14.69 -18.45 -9.55
CA ALA A 336 -14.83 -17.77 -10.83
C ALA A 336 -16.21 -17.08 -10.91
N GLY A 337 -16.22 -15.84 -11.40
CA GLY A 337 -17.38 -14.95 -11.41
C GLY A 337 -17.59 -14.14 -10.13
N ASP A 338 -16.83 -14.40 -9.05
CA ASP A 338 -16.90 -13.54 -7.87
C ASP A 338 -16.45 -12.11 -8.23
N LEU A 339 -17.22 -11.12 -7.76
CA LEU A 339 -16.87 -9.72 -7.86
C LEU A 339 -16.20 -9.23 -6.59
N GLY A 340 -15.20 -8.36 -6.74
CA GLY A 340 -14.61 -7.67 -5.62
C GLY A 340 -14.32 -6.21 -5.89
N LEU A 341 -14.20 -5.47 -4.80
CA LEU A 341 -13.89 -4.05 -4.82
C LEU A 341 -12.56 -3.85 -4.11
N MET A 342 -11.56 -3.33 -4.82
CA MET A 342 -10.36 -2.78 -4.19
C MET A 342 -10.57 -1.30 -3.93
N ALA A 343 -10.28 -0.85 -2.72
CA ALA A 343 -10.40 0.56 -2.33
C ALA A 343 -9.21 1.02 -1.50
N ALA A 344 -8.64 2.18 -1.87
CA ALA A 344 -7.62 2.85 -1.08
C ALA A 344 -7.83 4.36 -1.06
N LEU A 345 -7.29 5.01 -0.01
CA LEU A 345 -7.36 6.46 0.22
C LEU A 345 -5.96 6.98 0.49
N GLY A 346 -5.63 8.17 -0.01
CA GLY A 346 -4.27 8.72 0.07
C GLY A 346 -4.24 10.26 -0.01
N PRO A 347 -3.04 10.89 0.03
CA PRO A 347 -2.86 12.34 -0.02
C PRO A 347 -3.47 13.06 -1.23
N GLY A 348 -3.68 14.38 -1.07
CA GLY A 348 -4.52 15.20 -1.97
C GLY A 348 -6.01 14.93 -1.75
N PHE A 349 -6.35 14.50 -0.53
CA PHE A 349 -7.27 13.39 -0.24
C PHE A 349 -8.01 12.81 -1.44
N SER A 350 -7.53 11.68 -1.93
CA SER A 350 -8.10 10.98 -3.07
C SER A 350 -8.53 9.56 -2.71
N GLY A 351 -9.49 9.04 -3.48
CA GLY A 351 -9.94 7.67 -3.44
C GLY A 351 -9.68 6.98 -4.76
N GLU A 352 -9.19 5.74 -4.67
CA GLU A 352 -8.89 4.86 -5.81
C GLU A 352 -9.73 3.60 -5.67
N LEU A 353 -10.55 3.33 -6.69
CA LEU A 353 -11.45 2.18 -6.74
C LEU A 353 -11.12 1.31 -7.94
N LEU A 354 -11.06 -0.01 -7.75
CA LEU A 354 -10.95 -0.99 -8.82
C LEU A 354 -12.02 -2.05 -8.62
N LEU A 355 -12.80 -2.30 -9.67
CA LEU A 355 -13.72 -3.43 -9.74
C LEU A 355 -12.94 -4.63 -10.28
N LEU A 356 -12.90 -5.69 -9.49
CA LEU A 356 -12.22 -6.94 -9.78
C LEU A 356 -13.25 -8.03 -10.09
N GLU A 357 -12.90 -8.93 -11.00
CA GLU A 357 -13.67 -10.13 -11.29
C GLU A 357 -12.72 -11.34 -11.36
N TRP A 358 -12.98 -12.35 -10.53
CA TRP A 358 -12.20 -13.58 -10.51
C TRP A 358 -12.58 -14.46 -11.69
N GLN A 359 -11.61 -14.93 -12.47
CA GLN A 359 -11.82 -15.77 -13.65
C GLN A 359 -10.95 -17.02 -13.66
#